data_AF-H8MTV0-F1
#
_entry.id   AF-H8MTV0-F1
#
_cell.length_a   1.000
_cell.length_b   1.000
_cell.length_c   1.000
_cell.angle_alpha   90.00
_cell.angle_beta   90.00
_cell.angle_gamma   90.00
#
_symmetry.space_group_name_H-M   'P 1'
#
loop_
_entity.id
_entity.type
_entity.pdbx_description
1 polymer ?
#
loop_
_entity_poly.entity_id
_entity_poly.type
_entity_poly.pdbx_seq_one_letter_code
_entity_poly.pdbx_strand_id
1 'polypeptide(L)'
;MRDLSGHRKSLGFLYVFVHLLVLLAAGALAYFTWNLVFVMAAGNSTRAVPVWENPAVPIMGVFIVLLVAMAFAGLSQGLGLVRGRPVSKGLATLLAILALPTFPLGTVLGVYSLWFFGQEGWDVDLQAA
;
A
#
# COMPACT_ATOMS: atom_id res chain seq x y z
N MET A 1 -31.42 7.75 -4.15
CA MET A 1 -30.10 7.07 -4.02
C MET A 1 -29.04 8.15 -4.23
N ARG A 2 -28.01 8.24 -3.38
CA ARG A 2 -26.93 9.23 -3.58
C ARG A 2 -26.09 8.79 -4.78
N ASP A 3 -25.71 9.72 -5.65
CA ASP A 3 -24.78 9.44 -6.76
C ASP A 3 -23.38 9.18 -6.20
N LEU A 4 -22.94 7.93 -6.22
CA LEU A 4 -21.62 7.48 -5.73
C LEU A 4 -20.60 7.34 -6.86
N SER A 5 -20.99 7.57 -8.12
CA SER A 5 -20.16 7.29 -9.28
C SER A 5 -18.91 8.19 -9.33
N GLY A 6 -19.07 9.49 -9.03
CA GLY A 6 -17.97 10.44 -8.90
C GLY A 6 -17.04 10.09 -7.75
N HIS A 7 -17.61 9.75 -6.59
CA HIS A 7 -16.86 9.38 -5.39
C HIS A 7 -16.04 8.10 -5.59
N ARG A 8 -16.56 7.13 -6.34
CA ARG A 8 -15.84 5.89 -6.72
C ARG A 8 -14.56 6.20 -7.49
N LYS A 9 -14.64 7.06 -8.51
CA LYS A 9 -13.47 7.44 -9.31
C LYS A 9 -12.45 8.20 -8.47
N SER A 10 -12.90 9.18 -7.67
CA SER A 10 -12.01 9.93 -6.77
C SER A 10 -11.30 9.02 -5.76
N LEU A 11 -12.03 8.07 -5.16
CA LEU A 11 -11.46 7.09 -4.24
C LEU A 11 -10.47 6.17 -4.94
N GLY A 12 -10.80 5.71 -6.16
CA GLY A 12 -9.92 4.89 -6.97
C GLY A 12 -8.58 5.58 -7.28
N PHE A 13 -8.63 6.86 -7.68
CA PHE A 13 -7.42 7.66 -7.87
C PHE A 13 -6.63 7.85 -6.58
N LEU A 14 -7.30 8.06 -5.44
CA LEU A 14 -6.62 8.18 -4.16
C LEU A 14 -5.89 6.89 -3.77
N TYR A 15 -6.52 5.71 -3.96
CA TYR A 15 -5.85 4.42 -3.78
C TYR A 15 -4.62 4.29 -4.68
N VAL A 16 -4.76 4.59 -5.97
CA VAL A 16 -3.64 4.51 -6.92
C VAL A 16 -2.50 5.43 -6.50
N PHE A 17 -2.80 6.69 -6.23
CA PHE A 17 -1.80 7.69 -5.86
C PHE A 17 -1.06 7.33 -4.57
N VAL A 18 -1.79 7.00 -3.49
CA VAL A 18 -1.18 6.65 -2.21
C VAL A 18 -0.33 5.39 -2.31
N HIS A 19 -0.80 4.35 -2.99
CA HIS A 19 -0.04 3.11 -3.08
C HIS A 19 1.11 3.17 -4.09
N LEU A 20 1.05 4.06 -5.09
CA LEU A 20 2.24 4.41 -5.88
C LEU A 20 3.32 5.06 -5.01
N LEU A 21 2.94 5.97 -4.10
CA LEU A 21 3.90 6.56 -3.15
C LEU A 21 4.48 5.49 -2.20
N VAL A 22 3.65 4.56 -1.71
CA VAL A 22 4.12 3.44 -0.89
C VAL A 22 5.10 2.56 -1.67
N LEU A 23 4.83 2.28 -2.95
CA LEU A 23 5.72 1.49 -3.79
C LEU A 23 7.07 2.20 -4.01
N LEU A 24 7.04 3.51 -4.27
CA LEU A 24 8.24 4.34 -4.39
C LEU A 24 9.03 4.36 -3.08
N ALA A 25 8.37 4.52 -1.94
CA ALA A 25 8.99 4.50 -0.63
C ALA A 25 9.61 3.13 -0.31
N ALA A 26 8.93 2.03 -0.65
CA ALA A 26 9.47 0.68 -0.50
C ALA A 26 10.72 0.46 -1.37
N GLY A 27 10.70 0.94 -2.62
CA GLY A 27 11.87 0.90 -3.51
C GLY A 27 13.05 1.72 -2.98
N ALA A 28 12.79 2.94 -2.48
CA ALA A 28 13.81 3.78 -1.87
C ALA A 28 14.39 3.14 -0.60
N LEU A 29 13.54 2.55 0.25
CA LEU A 29 13.98 1.85 1.46
C LEU A 29 14.82 0.60 1.14
N ALA A 30 14.42 -0.16 0.12
CA ALA A 30 15.19 -1.31 -0.36
C ALA A 30 16.57 -0.90 -0.88
N TYR A 31 16.62 0.14 -1.71
CA TYR A 31 17.87 0.70 -2.21
C TYR A 31 18.77 1.19 -1.06
N PHE A 32 18.21 1.92 -0.10
CA PHE A 32 18.96 2.41 1.04
C PHE A 32 19.51 1.28 1.92
N THR A 33 18.68 0.27 2.22
CA THR A 33 19.08 -0.92 2.99
C THR A 33 20.23 -1.65 2.31
N TRP A 34 20.16 -1.81 0.99
CA TRP A 34 21.23 -2.43 0.20
C TRP A 34 22.55 -1.65 0.28
N ASN A 35 22.51 -0.32 0.16
CA ASN A 35 23.71 0.51 0.27
C ASN A 35 24.31 0.47 1.68
N LEU A 36 23.48 0.51 2.73
CA LEU A 36 23.95 0.38 4.11
C LEU A 36 24.67 -0.95 4.34
N VAL A 37 24.10 -2.04 3.84
CA VAL A 37 24.73 -3.37 3.87
C VAL A 37 26.11 -3.34 3.20
N PHE A 38 26.20 -2.74 2.01
CA PHE A 38 27.45 -2.66 1.27
C PHE A 38 28.53 -1.84 2.01
N VAL A 39 28.15 -0.69 2.58
CA VAL A 39 29.06 0.16 3.36
C VAL A 39 29.55 -0.55 4.62
N MET A 40 28.66 -1.24 5.36
CA MET A 40 29.05 -2.02 6.54
C MET A 40 29.99 -3.17 6.19
N ALA A 41 29.77 -3.83 5.05
CA ALA A 41 30.64 -4.90 4.57
C ALA A 41 32.03 -4.39 4.15
N ALA A 42 32.11 -3.19 3.54
CA ALA A 42 33.37 -2.59 3.11
C ALA A 42 34.21 -2.00 4.26
N GLY A 43 33.57 -1.58 5.36
CA GLY A 43 34.22 -0.91 6.50
C GLY A 43 34.82 -1.81 7.59
N ASN A 44 34.52 -3.12 7.59
CA ASN A 44 34.99 -4.04 8.64
C ASN A 44 36.30 -4.75 8.25
N SER A 45 37.41 -4.44 8.93
CA SER A 45 38.71 -5.12 8.79
C SER A 45 38.84 -6.40 9.65
N THR A 46 37.84 -6.75 10.44
CA THR A 46 37.87 -7.92 11.34
C THR A 46 36.66 -8.82 11.11
N ARG A 47 36.95 -10.07 10.74
CA ARG A 47 36.03 -11.20 10.45
C ARG A 47 34.90 -10.85 9.49
N ALA A 48 34.98 -11.39 8.26
CA ALA A 48 33.90 -11.38 7.29
C ALA A 48 32.72 -12.21 7.82
N VAL A 49 31.94 -11.64 8.74
CA VAL A 49 30.66 -12.20 9.14
C VAL A 49 29.71 -11.96 7.97
N PRO A 50 29.07 -13.00 7.43
CA PRO A 50 28.15 -12.82 6.34
C PRO A 50 27.00 -11.87 6.68
N VAL A 51 26.66 -10.98 5.74
CA VAL A 51 25.63 -9.94 5.92
C VAL A 51 24.29 -10.48 6.41
N TRP A 52 23.93 -11.68 5.95
CA TRP A 52 22.67 -12.34 6.29
C TRP A 52 22.60 -12.82 7.74
N GLU A 53 23.72 -12.86 8.46
CA GLU A 53 23.74 -13.13 9.90
C GLU A 53 23.35 -11.91 10.73
N ASN A 54 23.34 -10.70 10.15
CA ASN A 54 22.80 -9.52 10.82
C ASN A 54 21.27 -9.56 10.80
N PRO A 55 20.58 -9.70 11.96
CA PRO A 55 19.13 -9.85 12.02
C PRO A 55 18.37 -8.63 11.48
N ALA A 56 18.98 -7.45 11.41
CA ALA A 56 18.35 -6.27 10.83
C ALA A 56 18.05 -6.44 9.32
N VAL A 57 18.88 -7.19 8.59
CA VAL A 57 18.73 -7.41 7.14
C VAL A 57 17.48 -8.23 6.80
N PRO A 58 17.25 -9.43 7.36
CA PRO A 58 16.03 -10.19 7.08
C PRO A 58 14.78 -9.50 7.64
N ILE A 59 14.86 -8.82 8.80
CA ILE A 59 13.72 -8.05 9.33
C ILE A 59 13.31 -6.96 8.35
N MET A 60 14.27 -6.17 7.86
CA MET A 60 14.00 -5.12 6.89
C MET A 60 13.51 -5.70 5.55
N GLY A 61 14.08 -6.83 5.11
CA GLY A 61 13.63 -7.54 3.92
C GLY A 61 12.17 -7.96 4.00
N VAL A 62 11.75 -8.58 5.10
CA VAL A 62 10.35 -8.96 5.34
C VAL A 62 9.45 -7.72 5.35
N PHE A 63 9.87 -6.65 6.04
CA PHE A 63 9.12 -5.39 6.08
C PHE A 63 8.92 -4.78 4.68
N ILE A 64 9.97 -4.74 3.85
CA ILE A 64 9.89 -4.26 2.47
C ILE A 64 8.92 -5.11 1.65
N VAL A 65 8.99 -6.45 1.76
CA VAL A 65 8.07 -7.36 1.04
C VAL A 65 6.62 -7.09 1.45
N LEU A 66 6.35 -6.87 2.74
CA LEU A 66 5.01 -6.51 3.22
C LEU A 66 4.53 -5.18 2.64
N LEU A 67 5.39 -4.16 2.58
CA LEU A 67 5.06 -2.87 1.96
C LEU A 67 4.73 -3.02 0.47
N VAL A 68 5.51 -3.83 -0.26
CA VAL A 68 5.27 -4.11 -1.68
C VAL A 68 3.95 -4.85 -1.87
N ALA A 69 3.66 -5.86 -1.06
CA ALA A 69 2.39 -6.58 -1.11
C ALA A 69 1.19 -5.65 -0.84
N MET A 70 1.30 -4.78 0.16
CA MET A 70 0.29 -3.75 0.46
C MET A 70 0.11 -2.78 -0.69
N ALA A 71 1.20 -2.31 -1.30
CA ALA A 71 1.16 -1.44 -2.46
C ALA A 71 0.40 -2.09 -3.63
N PHE A 72 0.72 -3.34 -3.97
CA PHE A 72 0.01 -4.06 -5.03
C PHE A 72 -1.46 -4.31 -4.69
N ALA A 73 -1.79 -4.67 -3.46
CA ALA A 73 -3.16 -4.85 -3.03
C ALA A 73 -3.97 -3.56 -3.20
N GLY A 74 -3.44 -2.41 -2.76
CA GLY A 74 -4.12 -1.12 -2.91
C GLY A 74 -4.16 -0.60 -4.34
N LEU A 75 -3.13 -0.84 -5.15
CA LEU A 75 -3.15 -0.53 -6.59
C LEU A 75 -4.23 -1.34 -7.31
N SER A 76 -4.37 -2.62 -6.97
CA SER A 76 -5.41 -3.49 -7.54
C SER A 76 -6.81 -2.96 -7.22
N GLN A 77 -7.04 -2.51 -5.97
CA GLN A 77 -8.29 -1.89 -5.54
C GLN A 77 -8.56 -0.57 -6.26
N GLY A 78 -7.55 0.32 -6.29
CA GLY A 78 -7.68 1.62 -6.96
C GLY A 78 -7.96 1.50 -8.45
N LEU A 79 -7.23 0.64 -9.16
CA LEU A 79 -7.47 0.36 -10.58
C LEU A 79 -8.84 -0.26 -10.83
N GLY A 80 -9.29 -1.15 -9.94
CA GLY A 80 -10.64 -1.72 -9.99
C GLY A 80 -11.72 -0.64 -9.89
N LEU A 81 -11.61 0.24 -8.90
CA LEU A 81 -12.54 1.35 -8.69
C LEU A 81 -12.58 2.33 -9.88
N VAL A 82 -11.41 2.72 -10.41
CA VAL A 82 -11.32 3.64 -11.57
C VAL A 82 -11.94 3.02 -12.82
N ARG A 83 -11.73 1.72 -13.04
CA ARG A 83 -12.25 0.99 -14.21
C ARG A 83 -13.70 0.52 -14.05
N GLY A 84 -14.34 0.77 -12.90
CA GLY A 84 -15.69 0.28 -12.62
C GLY A 84 -15.77 -1.23 -12.60
N ARG A 85 -14.74 -1.91 -12.07
CA ARG A 85 -14.73 -3.36 -11.86
C ARG A 85 -15.17 -3.72 -10.44
N PRO A 86 -15.75 -4.92 -10.23
CA PRO A 86 -16.02 -5.43 -8.89
C PRO A 86 -14.73 -5.49 -8.08
N VAL A 87 -14.78 -4.95 -6.87
CA VAL A 87 -13.67 -4.92 -5.91
C VAL A 87 -14.09 -5.57 -4.59
N SER A 88 -13.16 -6.23 -3.90
CA SER A 88 -13.46 -6.84 -2.60
C SER A 88 -13.63 -5.78 -1.50
N LYS A 89 -14.85 -5.66 -0.96
CA LYS A 89 -15.15 -4.83 0.21
C LYS A 89 -14.29 -5.20 1.42
N GLY A 90 -14.06 -6.49 1.67
CA GLY A 90 -13.23 -6.94 2.78
C GLY A 90 -11.79 -6.47 2.66
N LEU A 91 -11.20 -6.57 1.47
CA LEU A 91 -9.85 -6.07 1.20
C LEU A 91 -9.79 -4.55 1.35
N ALA A 92 -10.78 -3.83 0.83
CA ALA A 92 -10.83 -2.38 0.94
C ALA A 92 -10.90 -1.90 2.41
N THR A 93 -11.74 -2.53 3.23
CA THR A 93 -11.85 -2.23 4.67
C THR A 93 -10.54 -2.53 5.39
N LEU A 94 -9.91 -3.67 5.12
CA LEU A 94 -8.61 -4.01 5.71
C LEU A 94 -7.54 -2.95 5.38
N LEU A 95 -7.41 -2.61 4.10
CA LEU A 95 -6.47 -1.58 3.64
C LEU A 95 -6.79 -0.22 4.24
N ALA A 96 -8.07 0.12 4.41
CA ALA A 96 -8.48 1.38 5.01
C ALA A 96 -8.06 1.48 6.48
N ILE A 97 -8.25 0.41 7.27
CA ILE A 97 -7.82 0.35 8.67
C ILE A 97 -6.29 0.44 8.76
N LEU A 98 -5.57 -0.30 7.91
CA LEU A 98 -4.10 -0.27 7.87
C LEU A 98 -3.55 1.09 7.44
N ALA A 99 -4.31 1.87 6.66
CA ALA A 99 -3.91 3.21 6.22
C ALA A 99 -4.08 4.28 7.30
N LEU A 100 -5.01 4.13 8.25
CA LEU A 100 -5.33 5.15 9.26
C LEU A 100 -4.12 5.72 10.03
N PRO A 101 -3.14 4.89 10.48
CA PRO A 101 -1.97 5.38 11.21
C PRO A 101 -1.01 6.22 10.36
N THR A 102 -1.12 6.16 9.03
CA THR A 102 -0.20 6.83 8.10
C THR A 102 -0.67 8.25 7.77
N PHE A 103 -0.43 9.16 8.70
CA PHE A 103 -0.84 10.57 8.56
C PHE A 103 0.09 11.36 7.61
N PRO A 104 -0.44 12.27 6.75
CA PRO A 104 -1.87 12.60 6.58
C PRO A 104 -2.59 11.76 5.50
N LEU A 105 -1.87 11.27 4.49
CA LEU A 105 -2.48 10.72 3.28
C LEU A 105 -3.23 9.41 3.52
N GLY A 106 -2.68 8.52 4.32
CA GLY A 106 -3.34 7.26 4.66
C GLY A 106 -4.53 7.45 5.58
N THR A 107 -4.53 8.47 6.44
CA THR A 107 -5.72 8.83 7.22
C THR A 107 -6.86 9.28 6.31
N VAL A 108 -6.58 10.16 5.34
CA VAL A 108 -7.59 10.61 4.36
C VAL A 108 -8.11 9.43 3.55
N LEU A 109 -7.20 8.58 3.05
CA LEU A 109 -7.57 7.35 2.34
C LEU A 109 -8.44 6.44 3.23
N GLY A 110 -8.00 6.15 4.45
CA GLY A 110 -8.69 5.23 5.36
C GLY A 110 -10.09 5.71 5.71
N VAL A 111 -10.24 6.97 6.13
CA VAL A 111 -11.56 7.55 6.47
C VAL A 111 -12.48 7.55 5.24
N TYR A 112 -11.96 7.98 4.08
CA TYR A 112 -12.77 8.08 2.87
C TYR A 112 -13.18 6.70 2.32
N SER A 113 -12.29 5.72 2.40
CA SER A 113 -12.59 4.31 2.08
C SER A 113 -13.68 3.76 2.99
N LEU A 114 -13.53 3.90 4.32
CA LEU A 114 -14.51 3.38 5.28
C LEU A 114 -15.89 4.01 5.06
N TRP A 115 -15.93 5.32 4.80
CA TRP A 115 -17.17 6.01 4.48
C TRP A 115 -17.82 5.49 3.18
N PHE A 116 -17.04 5.34 2.10
CA PHE A 116 -17.55 4.90 0.80
C PHE A 116 -18.07 3.46 0.83
N PHE A 117 -17.29 2.52 1.32
CA PHE A 117 -17.67 1.10 1.40
C PHE A 117 -18.73 0.82 2.49
N GLY A 118 -18.95 1.78 3.39
CA GLY A 118 -20.04 1.77 4.37
C GLY A 118 -21.39 2.21 3.79
N GLN A 119 -21.45 2.83 2.61
CA GLN A 119 -22.72 3.23 1.99
C GLN A 119 -23.47 2.01 1.44
N GLU A 120 -24.79 2.01 1.59
CA GLU A 120 -25.66 1.07 0.90
C GLU A 120 -25.64 1.34 -0.60
N GLY A 121 -25.47 0.28 -1.39
CA GLY A 121 -25.49 0.36 -2.86
C GLY A 121 -24.20 0.86 -3.52
N TRP A 122 -23.06 0.83 -2.83
CA TRP A 122 -21.75 1.22 -3.39
C TRP A 122 -21.34 0.40 -4.64
N ASP A 123 -21.88 -0.80 -4.80
CA ASP A 123 -21.62 -1.76 -5.88
C ASP A 123 -22.78 -1.90 -6.88
N VAL A 124 -23.88 -1.16 -6.73
CA VAL A 124 -25.07 -1.27 -7.60
C VAL A 124 -24.71 -1.01 -9.06
N ASP A 125 -23.86 -0.01 -9.32
CA ASP A 125 -23.37 0.31 -10.67
C ASP A 125 -22.52 -0.82 -11.28
N LEU A 126 -21.92 -1.68 -10.45
CA LEU A 126 -21.06 -2.78 -10.88
C LEU A 126 -21.86 -4.05 -11.19
N GLN A 127 -23.07 -4.17 -10.62
CA GLN A 127 -23.99 -5.28 -10.88
C GLN A 127 -24.83 -5.04 -12.15
N ALA A 128 -24.98 -3.78 -12.56
CA ALA A 128 -25.75 -3.39 -13.75
C ALA A 128 -24.93 -3.35 -15.06
N ALA A 129 -23.62 -3.56 -14.99
CA ALA A 129 -22.66 -3.49 -16.11
C ALA A 129 -22.13 -4.88 -16.48
#